data_AF-A0A7W5FGZ3-F1
#
_entry.id   AF-A0A7W5FGZ3-F1
#
_cell.length_a   1.000
_cell.length_b   1.000
_cell.length_c   1.000
_cell.angle_alpha   90.00
_cell.angle_beta   90.00
_cell.angle_gamma   90.00
#
_symmetry.space_group_name_H-M   'P 1'
#
loop_
_entity.id
_entity.type
_entity.pdbx_description
1 polymer ?
#
loop_
_entity_poly.entity_id
_entity_poly.type
_entity_poly.pdbx_seq_one_letter_code
_entity_poly.pdbx_strand_id
1 'polypeptide(L)' 'MSCPAVSCDSASVVPLHVDGWITGIVDVTPLVRRIRGHLDVRDVDAASVLLPAERLYPYPENRV' A
#
# COMPACT_ATOMS: atom_id res chain seq x y z
N MET A 1 17.13 -13.37 -34.13
CA MET A 1 16.65 -12.30 -33.24
C MET A 1 15.75 -12.94 -32.19
N SER A 2 16.33 -13.25 -31.03
CA SER A 2 15.59 -13.81 -29.89
C SER A 2 14.82 -12.70 -29.18
N CYS A 3 13.51 -12.86 -29.05
CA CYS A 3 12.76 -12.18 -28.01
C CYS A 3 13.15 -12.83 -26.67
N PRO A 4 13.62 -12.09 -25.64
CA PRO A 4 13.75 -12.65 -24.31
C PRO A 4 12.34 -13.01 -23.79
N ALA A 5 12.24 -14.15 -23.10
CA ALA A 5 11.02 -14.82 -22.66
C ALA A 5 10.21 -14.07 -21.57
N VAL A 6 10.11 -12.75 -21.67
CA VAL A 6 9.16 -11.93 -20.92
C VAL A 6 8.24 -11.29 -21.96
N SER A 7 7.44 -12.14 -22.59
CA SER A 7 6.37 -11.70 -23.47
C SER A 7 5.31 -11.00 -22.64
N CYS A 8 4.98 -9.79 -23.07
CA CYS A 8 3.90 -8.94 -22.62
C CYS A 8 2.58 -9.71 -22.49
N ASP A 9 2.29 -10.23 -21.30
CA ASP A 9 0.95 -10.67 -20.93
C ASP A 9 0.73 -10.28 -19.46
N SER A 10 -0.24 -9.40 -19.22
CA SER A 10 -0.64 -8.95 -17.89
C SER A 10 -0.95 -10.11 -16.93
N ALA A 11 -1.30 -11.28 -17.47
CA ALA A 11 -1.52 -12.51 -16.70
C ALA A 11 -0.27 -13.00 -15.95
N SER A 12 0.94 -12.78 -16.48
CA SER A 12 2.19 -13.17 -15.83
C SER A 12 2.58 -12.28 -14.64
N VAL A 13 1.96 -11.11 -14.52
CA VAL A 13 2.26 -10.12 -13.49
C VAL A 13 1.42 -10.35 -12.22
N VAL A 14 0.26 -11.00 -12.35
CA VAL A 14 -0.65 -11.27 -11.25
C VAL A 14 -0.01 -12.16 -10.17
N PRO A 15 0.66 -13.30 -10.49
CA PRO A 15 1.29 -14.13 -9.46
C PRO A 15 2.37 -13.39 -8.64
N LEU A 16 3.18 -12.55 -9.30
CA LEU A 16 4.22 -11.75 -8.65
C LEU A 16 3.67 -10.76 -7.61
N HIS A 17 2.47 -10.21 -7.87
CA HIS A 17 1.81 -9.29 -6.94
C HIS A 17 1.04 -10.04 -5.86
N VAL A 18 0.40 -11.16 -6.22
CA VAL A 18 -0.37 -11.99 -5.29
C VAL A 18 0.53 -12.58 -4.21
N ASP A 19 1.70 -13.13 -4.56
CA ASP A 19 2.63 -13.69 -3.57
C ASP A 19 3.10 -12.62 -2.58
N GLY A 20 3.43 -11.42 -3.09
CA GLY A 20 3.83 -10.28 -2.26
C GLY A 20 2.70 -9.77 -1.35
N TRP A 21 1.45 -9.82 -1.80
CA TRP A 21 0.29 -9.42 -0.99
C TRP A 21 -0.04 -10.42 0.10
N ILE A 22 0.05 -11.73 -0.19
CA ILE A 22 -0.24 -12.78 0.79
C ILE A 22 0.72 -12.69 1.98
N THR A 23 2.02 -12.45 1.74
CA THR A 23 3.02 -12.38 2.81
C THR A 23 3.23 -10.98 3.38
N GLY A 24 2.74 -9.92 2.71
CA GLY A 24 3.01 -8.53 3.05
C GLY A 24 1.93 -7.85 3.90
N ILE A 25 0.82 -8.52 4.22
CA ILE A 25 -0.26 -7.93 5.03
C ILE A 25 0.23 -7.74 6.46
N VAL A 26 0.22 -6.49 6.91
CA VAL A 26 0.49 -6.12 8.30
C VAL A 26 -0.83 -5.72 8.96
N ASP A 27 -1.14 -6.31 10.11
CA ASP A 27 -2.31 -5.89 10.89
C ASP A 27 -2.07 -4.50 11.50
N VAL A 28 -2.77 -3.50 10.94
CA VAL A 28 -2.78 -2.12 11.44
C VAL A 28 -4.02 -1.81 12.27
N THR A 29 -4.91 -2.78 12.51
CA THR A 29 -6.16 -2.59 13.25
C THR A 29 -5.94 -2.01 14.66
N PRO A 30 -4.94 -2.45 15.44
CA PRO A 30 -4.66 -1.84 16.74
C PRO A 30 -4.26 -0.37 16.65
N LEU A 31 -3.52 0.03 15.60
CA LEU A 31 -3.15 1.42 15.36
C LEU A 31 -4.39 2.27 15.03
N VAL A 32 -5.25 1.77 14.14
CA VAL A 32 -6.49 2.45 13.75
C VAL A 32 -7.40 2.67 14.96
N ARG A 33 -7.53 1.66 15.84
CA ARG A 33 -8.32 1.80 17.08
C ARG A 33 -7.77 2.88 18.01
N ARG A 34 -6.44 3.02 18.12
CA ARG A 34 -5.82 4.10 18.91
C ARG A 34 -6.10 5.47 18.32
N ILE A 35 -5.91 5.64 17.01
CA ILE A 35 -6.24 6.87 16.29
C ILE A 35 -7.72 7.23 16.51
N ARG A 36 -8.61 6.24 16.37
CA ARG A 36 -10.04 6.43 16.58
C ARG A 36 -10.35 6.94 18.00
N GLY A 37 -9.68 6.41 19.02
CA GLY A 37 -9.83 6.88 20.41
C GLY A 37 -9.50 8.37 20.58
N HIS A 38 -8.44 8.86 19.93
CA HIS A 38 -8.13 10.30 19.92
C HIS A 38 -9.19 11.13 19.17
N LEU A 39 -9.68 10.63 18.05
CA LEU A 39 -10.74 11.29 17.28
C LEU A 39 -12.08 11.35 18.03
N ASP A 40 -12.43 10.33 18.81
CA ASP A 40 -13.66 10.30 19.61
C ASP A 40 -13.67 11.42 20.68
N VAL A 41 -12.50 11.83 21.18
CA VAL A 41 -12.33 12.99 22.08
C VAL A 41 -11.95 14.28 21.35
N ARG A 42 -11.99 14.29 20.01
CA ARG A 42 -11.63 15.41 19.12
C ARG A 42 -10.18 15.90 19.24
N ASP A 43 -9.27 15.05 19.73
CA ASP A 43 -7.84 15.33 19.77
C ASP A 43 -7.19 14.96 18.42
N VAL A 44 -7.33 15.87 17.46
CA VAL A 44 -6.85 15.66 16.07
C VAL A 44 -5.32 15.70 15.99
N ASP A 45 -4.67 16.47 16.86
CA ASP A 45 -3.21 16.60 16.86
C ASP A 45 -2.55 15.29 17.31
N ALA A 46 -3.03 14.69 18.40
CA ALA A 46 -2.55 13.38 18.84
C ALA A 46 -2.84 12.27 17.82
N ALA A 47 -4.01 12.31 17.16
CA ALA A 47 -4.33 11.38 16.08
C ALA A 47 -3.37 11.50 14.89
N SER A 48 -3.01 12.74 14.51
CA SER A 48 -2.15 13.03 13.36
C SER A 48 -0.72 12.55 13.56
N VAL A 49 -0.19 12.65 14.77
CA VAL A 49 1.16 12.15 15.13
C VAL A 49 1.28 10.63 14.95
N LEU A 50 0.17 9.89 15.05
CA LEU A 50 0.15 8.43 14.93
C LEU A 50 0.01 7.93 13.49
N LEU A 51 -0.22 8.81 12.52
CA LEU A 51 -0.38 8.39 11.13
C LEU A 51 0.95 7.83 10.59
N PRO A 52 0.94 6.65 9.95
CA PRO A 52 2.09 6.16 9.22
C PRO A 52 2.50 7.15 8.13
N ALA A 53 3.78 7.17 7.78
CA ALA A 53 4.26 7.96 6.65
C ALA A 53 3.47 7.59 5.38
N GLU A 54 2.88 8.59 4.75
CA GLU A 54 2.19 8.41 3.48
C GLU A 54 3.20 7.95 2.42
N ARG A 55 2.86 6.86 1.74
CA ARG A 55 3.63 6.39 0.58
C ARG A 55 2.83 6.72 -0.65
N LEU A 56 3.43 7.53 -1.53
CA LEU A 56 2.88 7.78 -2.84
C LEU A 56 2.70 6.44 -3.56
N TYR A 57 1.51 6.25 -4.14
CA TYR A 57 1.28 5.12 -5.01
C TYR A 57 2.24 5.25 -6.20
N PRO A 58 2.99 4.19 -6.57
CA PRO A 58 3.86 4.23 -7.73
C PRO A 58 3.01 4.25 -9.00
N TYR A 59 2.50 5.44 -9.33
CA TYR A 59 1.82 5.73 -10.57
C TYR A 59 2.83 6.33 -11.55
N PRO A 60 2.93 5.81 -12.78
CA PRO A 60 3.86 6.36 -13.75
C PRO A 60 3.49 7.81 -14.08
N GLU A 61 4.41 8.74 -13.82
CA GLU A 61 4.23 10.19 -14.00
C GLU A 61 4.14 10.61 -15.48
N ASN A 62 4.42 9.69 -16.41
CA ASN A 62 4.67 9.98 -17.82
C ASN A 62 3.51 9.61 -18.78
N ARG A 63 2.25 9.81 -18.38
CA ARG A 63 1.12 9.82 -19.32
C ARG A 63 0.70 11.25 -19.65
N VAL A 64 1.37 11.84 -20.63
CA VAL A 64 0.91 13.01 -21.41
C VAL A 64 1.02 12.66 -22.89
#